data_AF-A0A926P4F6-F1
#
_entry.id   AF-A0A926P4F6-F1
#
_cell.length_a   1.000
_cell.length_b   1.000
_cell.length_c   1.000
_cell.angle_alpha   90.00
_cell.angle_beta   90.00
_cell.angle_gamma   90.00
#
_symmetry.space_group_name_H-M   'P 1'
#
loop_
_entity.id
_entity.type
_entity.pdbx_description
1 polymer ?
#
loop_
_entity_poly.entity_id
_entity_poly.type
_entity_poly.pdbx_seq_one_letter_code
_entity_poly.pdbx_strand_id
1 'polypeptide(L)' 'MLNIGDYALHKTTGNIGQVVAYGYEMLDGAYLPTIKVEVRNNTGIKQRTFVEDLSNTWVPVEKDSISRNCA' A
#
# COMPACT_ATOMS: atom_id res chain seq x y z
N MET A 1 6.44 -11.11 -1.69
CA MET A 1 7.20 -9.84 -1.59
C MET A 1 6.45 -8.82 -2.41
N LEU A 2 6.11 -7.66 -1.85
CA LEU A 2 5.46 -6.58 -2.60
C LEU A 2 6.51 -5.82 -3.41
N ASN A 3 6.29 -5.66 -4.70
CA ASN A 3 7.17 -4.94 -5.60
C ASN A 3 6.62 -3.56 -5.94
N ILE A 4 7.50 -2.63 -6.32
CA ILE A 4 7.06 -1.35 -6.93
C ILE A 4 6.16 -1.65 -8.12
N GLY A 5 4.97 -1.04 -8.12
CA GLY A 5 3.93 -1.26 -9.12
C GLY A 5 2.85 -2.27 -8.69
N ASP A 6 3.10 -3.10 -7.67
CA ASP A 6 2.09 -4.00 -7.12
C ASP A 6 1.01 -3.23 -6.37
N TYR A 7 -0.22 -3.75 -6.40
CA TYR A 7 -1.29 -3.27 -5.53
C TYR A 7 -1.28 -4.06 -4.23
N ALA A 8 -1.45 -3.34 -3.12
CA ALA A 8 -1.46 -3.91 -1.79
C ALA A 8 -2.65 -3.42 -0.98
N LEU A 9 -3.16 -4.30 -0.12
CA LEU A 9 -4.23 -4.04 0.84
C LEU A 9 -3.62 -3.88 2.23
N HIS A 10 -3.94 -2.78 2.89
CA HIS A 10 -3.57 -2.55 4.28
C HIS A 10 -4.48 -3.36 5.20
N LYS A 11 -3.91 -4.25 6.02
CA LYS A 11 -4.68 -5.20 6.86
C LYS A 11 -5.61 -4.52 7.87
N THR A 12 -5.18 -3.41 8.47
CA THR A 12 -5.97 -2.71 9.50
C THR A 12 -6.99 -1.72 8.93
N THR A 13 -6.59 -0.90 7.95
CA THR A 13 -7.45 0.19 7.43
C THR A 13 -8.35 -0.24 6.28
N GLY A 14 -8.04 -1.37 5.62
CA GLY A 14 -8.74 -1.80 4.41
C GLY A 14 -8.39 -0.99 3.16
N ASN A 15 -7.45 -0.05 3.26
CA ASN A 15 -7.03 0.79 2.14
C ASN A 15 -6.29 -0.05 1.08
N ILE A 16 -6.57 0.24 -0.19
CA ILE A 16 -5.84 -0.33 -1.32
C ILE A 16 -5.04 0.77 -2.00
N GLY A 17 -3.78 0.47 -2.32
CA GLY A 17 -2.94 1.39 -3.07
C GLY A 17 -1.83 0.68 -3.83
N GLN A 18 -1.10 1.46 -4.63
CA GLN A 18 0.02 0.97 -5.42
C GLN A 18 1.35 1.26 -4.71
N VAL A 19 2.25 0.28 -4.64
CA VAL A 19 3.59 0.45 -4.07
C VAL A 19 4.42 1.32 -4.99
N VAL A 20 5.02 2.39 -4.45
CA VAL A 20 5.80 3.38 -5.21
C VAL A 20 7.25 3.51 -4.75
N ALA A 21 7.57 3.11 -3.52
CA ALA A 21 8.94 3.11 -3.00
C ALA A 21 9.11 2.13 -1.83
N TYR A 22 10.38 1.88 -1.48
CA TYR A 22 10.78 1.18 -0.26
C TYR A 22 11.47 2.15 0.69
N GLY A 23 11.45 1.82 1.98
CA GLY A 23 12.16 2.57 3.01
C GLY A 23 12.56 1.67 4.17
N TYR A 24 13.06 2.30 5.22
CA TYR A 24 13.36 1.66 6.50
C TYR A 24 13.03 2.61 7.63
N GLU A 25 12.50 2.06 8.72
CA GLU A 25 12.34 2.76 9.98
C GLU A 25 13.11 2.04 11.09
N MET A 26 13.57 2.80 12.08
CA MET A 26 14.21 2.24 13.27
C MET A 26 13.18 2.15 14.38
N LEU A 27 12.82 0.92 14.78
CA LEU A 27 11.85 0.65 15.82
C LEU A 27 12.50 -0.28 16.86
N ASP A 28 12.52 0.14 18.13
CA ASP A 28 13.11 -0.62 19.24
C ASP A 28 14.55 -1.12 18.98
N GLY A 29 15.35 -0.33 18.27
CA GLY A 29 16.73 -0.69 17.93
C GLY A 29 16.88 -1.61 16.72
N ALA A 30 15.79 -2.03 16.09
CA ALA A 30 15.80 -2.81 14.85
C ALA A 30 15.48 -1.93 13.64
N TYR A 31 16.16 -2.17 12.52
CA TYR A 31 15.80 -1.60 11.22
C TYR A 31 14.74 -2.47 10.57
N LEU A 32 13.53 -1.93 10.43
CA LEU A 32 12.40 -2.64 9.84
C LEU A 32 12.10 -2.06 8.44
N PRO A 33 11.89 -2.92 7.43
CA PRO A 33 11.60 -2.47 6.07
C PRO A 33 10.18 -1.91 5.96
N THR A 34 10.06 -0.71 5.42
CA THR A 34 8.80 -0.02 5.11
C THR A 34 8.53 -0.02 3.61
N ILE A 35 7.26 0.16 3.23
CA ILE A 35 6.86 0.45 1.86
C ILE A 35 6.09 1.77 1.83
N LYS A 36 6.25 2.51 0.74
CA LYS A 36 5.43 3.68 0.44
C LYS A 36 4.38 3.33 -0.58
N VAL A 37 3.12 3.60 -0.26
CA VAL A 37 1.95 3.24 -1.05
C VAL A 37 1.16 4.50 -1.43
N GLU A 38 0.88 4.67 -2.71
CA GLU A 38 -0.09 5.65 -3.21
C GLU A 38 -1.50 5.08 -3.06
N VAL A 39 -2.25 5.60 -2.09
CA VAL A 39 -3.62 5.14 -1.77
C VAL A 39 -4.61 5.83 -2.69
N ARG A 40 -5.53 5.05 -3.27
CA ARG A 40 -6.61 5.58 -4.10
C ARG A 40 -7.78 6.03 -3.22
N ASN A 41 -7.97 7.33 -3.06
CA ASN A 41 -9.18 7.88 -2.44
C ASN A 41 -10.30 8.05 -3.47
N ASN A 42 -11.50 7.56 -3.16
CA ASN A 42 -12.67 7.61 -4.05
C ASN A 42 -13.41 8.96 -4.01
N THR A 43 -12.81 10.00 -3.43
CA THR A 43 -13.49 11.27 -3.10
C THR A 43 -13.52 12.29 -4.24
N GLY A 44 -13.19 11.90 -5.48
CA GLY A 44 -13.30 12.77 -6.68
C GLY A 44 -12.30 13.94 -6.74
N ILE A 45 -11.60 14.23 -5.64
CA ILE A 45 -10.52 15.21 -5.57
C ILE A 45 -9.23 14.54 -6.04
N LYS A 46 -8.52 15.13 -7.01
CA LYS A 46 -7.22 14.65 -7.54
C LYS A 46 -6.08 14.83 -6.54
N GLN A 47 -6.25 14.40 -5.29
CA GLN A 47 -5.21 14.43 -4.27
C GLN A 47 -4.55 13.07 -4.19
N ARG A 48 -3.26 13.02 -4.51
CA ARG A 48 -2.43 11.83 -4.29
C ARG A 48 -2.12 11.72 -2.81
N THR A 49 -2.54 10.63 -2.19
CA THR A 49 -2.25 10.34 -0.78
C THR A 49 -1.20 9.25 -0.73
N PHE A 50 -0.11 9.51 -0.03
CA PHE A 50 0.95 8.54 0.16
C PHE A 50 1.02 8.14 1.63
N VAL A 51 1.10 6.84 1.88
CA VAL A 51 1.27 6.26 3.21
C VAL A 51 2.57 5.48 3.20
N GLU A 52 3.43 5.71 4.19
CA GLU A 52 4.60 4.87 4.45
C GLU A 52 4.35 4.10 5.74
N ASP A 53 4.56 2.79 5.69
CA ASP A 53 4.29 1.89 6.81
C ASP A 53 5.10 0.59 6.64
N LEU A 54 5.17 -0.22 7.70
CA LEU A 54 5.88 -1.49 7.72
C LEU A 54 5.40 -2.41 6.58
N SER A 55 6.35 -3.01 5.87
CA SER A 55 6.04 -3.91 4.74
C SER A 55 5.13 -5.08 5.13
N ASN A 56 5.14 -5.50 6.40
CA ASN A 56 4.34 -6.60 6.89
C ASN A 56 2.87 -6.22 7.21
N THR A 57 2.49 -4.94 7.19
CA THR A 57 1.10 -4.50 7.41
C THR A 57 0.27 -4.56 6.12
N TRP A 58 0.92 -4.73 4.98
CA TRP A 58 0.34 -4.80 3.65
C TRP A 58 0.37 -6.21 3.07
N VAL A 59 -0.67 -6.60 2.34
CA VAL A 59 -0.76 -7.89 1.64
C VAL A 59 -1.02 -7.67 0.15
N PRO A 60 -0.46 -8.52 -0.74
CA PRO A 60 -0.69 -8.40 -2.18
C PRO A 60 -2.17 -8.57 -2.53
N VAL A 61 -2.64 -7.76 -3.46
CA VAL A 61 -3.97 -7.89 -4.06
C VAL A 61 -3.83 -8.55 -5.42
N GLU A 62 -4.52 -9.67 -5.63
CA GLU A 62 -4.56 -10.30 -6.95
C GLU A 62 -5.25 -9.38 -7.96
N LYS A 63 -4.61 -9.16 -9.11
CA LYS A 63 -5.08 -8.25 -10.16
C LYS A 63 -6.54 -8.54 -10.61
N ASP A 64 -6.97 -9.80 -10.48
CA ASP A 64 -8.32 -10.28 -10.83
C ASP A 64 -9.44 -9.89 -9.84
N SER A 65 -9.10 -9.28 -8.71
CA SER A 65 -10.07 -8.77 -7.74
C SER A 65 -10.39 -7.29 -7.93
N ILE A 66 -9.58 -6.54 -8.70
CA ILE A 66 -9.80 -5.12 -8.97
C ILE A 66 -10.82 -4.90 -10.11
N SER A 67 -11.04 -5.87 -11.00
CA SER A 67 -12.02 -5.74 -12.11
C SER A 67 -13.46 -6.08 -11.75
N ARG A 68 -13.72 -6.67 -10.57
CA ARG A 68 -15.08 -7.12 -10.18
C ARG A 68 -15.92 -6.10 -9.43
N ASN A 69 -15.36 -4.94 -9.06
CA ASN A 69 -16.10 -3.87 -8.39
C ASN A 69 -16.41 -2.68 -9.30
N CYS A 70 -16.27 -2.84 -10.61
CA CYS A 70 -16.77 -1.91 -11.62
C CYS A 70 -17.82 -2.64 -12.48
N ALA A 71 -18.99 -2.88 -11.90
CA ALA A 71 -20.24 -3.14 -12.63
C ALA A 71 -21.38 -2.48 -11.86
#